data_AF-A0A838NIS3-F1
#
_entry.id   AF-A0A838NIS3-F1
#
_cell.length_a   1.000
_cell.length_b   1.000
_cell.length_c   1.000
_cell.angle_alpha   90.00
_cell.angle_beta   90.00
_cell.angle_gamma   90.00
#
_symmetry.space_group_name_H-M   'P 1'
#
loop_
_entity.id
_entity.type
_entity.pdbx_description
1 polymer ?
#
loop_
_entity_poly.entity_id
_entity_poly.type
_entity_poly.pdbx_seq_one_letter_code
_entity_poly.pdbx_strand_id
1 'polypeptide(L)'
;MIALMLLGGPLAGQEERRLEAPANLHRDPAGTPLVSLPAGAAVEAGEADGDWRQITVEGWIFQPSTSPTRREGFDLVVTSDEGENLRRVPNGPIVGRARVGTLLERVGEKGKWFQVRRDGWVPRTAVAAQAAAPARTQQGRTPKRPAQPAPSAPVPQPVSSIEGVETIRETGLRRMPDSAPASTLPAGTPARVVGRSGEWVRVQVEGWVPEADLKPAESGVLAGITAAEVMATPDRFVGQTLDWRLQVIAVQLADELRPEMPAGQPYLLTRGPLPEPGFVYVTIPPGRIAEFRALPPLHEAVLRVTLKAARTRYLATPVAELVATIGAAEGGQ
;
A
#
# COMPACT_ATOMS: atom_id res chain seq x y z
N MET A 1 -48.04 5.28 -44.34
CA MET A 1 -47.75 4.06 -43.56
C MET A 1 -46.86 3.19 -44.43
N ILE A 2 -45.56 3.06 -44.12
CA ILE A 2 -44.69 1.90 -44.31
C ILE A 2 -43.30 2.30 -43.78
N ALA A 3 -42.72 1.34 -43.06
CA ALA A 3 -41.75 1.52 -42.00
C ALA A 3 -40.31 1.71 -42.50
N LEU A 4 -39.61 2.57 -41.78
CA LEU A 4 -38.16 2.72 -41.75
C LEU A 4 -37.57 1.50 -41.01
N MET A 5 -36.90 0.59 -41.73
CA MET A 5 -36.05 -0.42 -41.10
C MET A 5 -34.69 0.21 -40.79
N LEU A 6 -34.52 0.68 -39.56
CA LEU A 6 -33.21 0.95 -38.97
C LEU A 6 -32.61 -0.40 -38.52
N LEU A 7 -31.58 -0.86 -39.24
CA LEU A 7 -30.68 -1.90 -38.74
C LEU A 7 -29.86 -1.32 -37.58
N GLY A 8 -30.35 -1.50 -36.35
CA GLY A 8 -29.55 -1.34 -35.15
C GLY A 8 -28.57 -2.51 -35.05
N GLY A 9 -27.28 -2.26 -35.32
CA GLY A 9 -26.21 -3.19 -34.96
C GLY A 9 -26.19 -3.43 -33.44
N PRO A 10 -25.69 -4.59 -32.98
CA PRO A 10 -25.61 -4.85 -31.55
C PRO A 10 -24.61 -3.88 -30.92
N LEU A 11 -25.06 -3.05 -29.98
CA LEU A 11 -24.14 -2.43 -29.02
C LEU A 11 -23.47 -3.59 -28.27
N ALA A 12 -22.18 -3.82 -28.53
CA ALA A 12 -21.37 -4.65 -27.67
C ALA A 12 -21.43 -4.02 -26.26
N GLY A 13 -22.04 -4.74 -25.32
CA GLY A 13 -22.35 -4.24 -23.99
C GLY A 13 -21.08 -3.85 -23.26
N GLN A 14 -20.91 -2.54 -23.02
CA GLN A 14 -20.04 -2.05 -21.97
C GLN A 14 -20.66 -2.49 -20.64
N GLU A 15 -20.07 -3.49 -20.01
CA GLU A 15 -20.51 -3.98 -18.72
C GLU A 15 -19.62 -3.37 -17.63
N GLU A 16 -20.25 -2.70 -16.66
CA GLU A 16 -19.57 -2.28 -15.43
C GLU A 16 -19.12 -3.54 -14.67
N ARG A 17 -17.81 -3.73 -14.59
CA ARG A 17 -17.17 -4.84 -13.88
C ARG A 17 -16.33 -4.32 -12.73
N ARG A 18 -16.00 -5.22 -11.80
CA ARG A 18 -15.01 -4.94 -10.75
C ARG A 18 -13.76 -5.75 -10.97
N LEU A 19 -12.62 -5.14 -10.64
CA LEU A 19 -11.37 -5.85 -10.56
C LEU A 19 -11.36 -6.78 -9.34
N GLU A 20 -10.91 -8.02 -9.51
CA GLU A 20 -10.80 -8.98 -8.40
C GLU A 20 -9.48 -8.82 -7.64
N ALA A 21 -8.46 -8.29 -8.31
CA ALA A 21 -7.15 -8.01 -7.76
C ALA A 21 -6.65 -6.63 -8.23
N PRO A 22 -5.70 -6.00 -7.52
CA PRO A 22 -5.07 -4.78 -8.01
C PRO A 22 -4.41 -5.01 -9.37
N ALA A 23 -4.58 -4.07 -10.31
CA ALA A 23 -4.07 -4.20 -11.66
C ALA A 23 -3.57 -2.87 -12.21
N ASN A 24 -2.64 -2.92 -13.16
CA ASN A 24 -2.22 -1.75 -13.92
C ASN A 24 -2.98 -1.71 -15.25
N LEU A 25 -3.53 -0.54 -15.56
CA LEU A 25 -4.01 -0.19 -16.90
C LEU A 25 -2.80 0.17 -17.76
N HIS A 26 -2.63 -0.50 -18.89
CA HIS A 26 -1.53 -0.26 -19.82
C HIS A 26 -2.03 0.44 -21.09
N ARG A 27 -1.15 1.19 -21.75
CA ARG A 27 -1.45 1.84 -23.03
C ARG A 27 -1.82 0.82 -24.11
N ASP A 28 -1.01 -0.22 -24.21
CA ASP A 28 -1.11 -1.34 -25.13
C ASP A 28 -0.93 -2.63 -24.31
N PRO A 29 -1.33 -3.82 -24.82
CA PRO A 29 -1.02 -5.09 -24.18
C PRO A 29 0.47 -5.20 -23.82
N ALA A 30 0.77 -5.45 -22.54
CA ALA A 30 2.13 -5.48 -21.98
C ALA A 30 2.97 -4.19 -22.16
N GLY A 31 2.34 -3.08 -22.55
CA GLY A 31 2.99 -1.79 -22.79
C GLY A 31 3.24 -0.98 -21.51
N THR A 32 3.38 0.33 -21.64
CA THR A 32 3.63 1.23 -20.50
C THR A 32 2.42 1.29 -19.56
N PRO A 33 2.59 1.11 -18.23
CA PRO A 33 1.50 1.29 -17.28
C PRO A 33 1.14 2.78 -17.16
N LEU A 34 -0.16 3.07 -17.21
CA LEU A 34 -0.75 4.40 -17.17
C LEU A 34 -1.44 4.67 -15.84
N VAL A 35 -2.29 3.74 -15.38
CA VAL A 35 -3.09 3.90 -14.17
C VAL A 35 -2.93 2.66 -13.30
N SER A 36 -2.68 2.85 -12.00
CA SER A 36 -2.71 1.76 -11.02
C SER A 36 -4.11 1.69 -10.42
N LEU A 37 -4.77 0.54 -10.49
CA LEU A 37 -6.16 0.34 -10.06
C LEU A 37 -6.19 -0.60 -8.84
N PRO A 38 -6.90 -0.23 -7.75
CA PRO A 38 -7.08 -1.12 -6.61
C PRO A 38 -8.06 -2.26 -6.94
N ALA A 39 -8.01 -3.35 -6.16
CA ALA A 39 -9.06 -4.36 -6.19
C ALA A 39 -10.43 -3.73 -5.88
N GLY A 40 -11.48 -4.21 -6.54
CA GLY A 40 -12.83 -3.69 -6.39
C GLY A 40 -13.12 -2.39 -7.15
N ALA A 41 -12.14 -1.83 -7.88
CA ALA A 41 -12.38 -0.68 -8.75
C ALA A 41 -13.42 -1.03 -9.82
N ALA A 42 -14.42 -0.15 -9.97
CA ALA A 42 -15.42 -0.25 -11.03
C ALA A 42 -14.79 0.21 -12.34
N VAL A 43 -14.88 -0.62 -13.36
CA VAL A 43 -14.30 -0.40 -14.69
C VAL A 43 -15.31 -0.85 -15.73
N GLU A 44 -15.41 -0.14 -16.85
CA GLU A 44 -16.22 -0.61 -17.97
C GLU A 44 -15.37 -1.57 -18.79
N ALA A 45 -15.79 -2.84 -18.89
CA ALA A 45 -15.06 -3.83 -19.66
C ALA A 45 -15.45 -3.77 -21.14
N GLY A 46 -14.45 -3.60 -22.01
CA GLY A 46 -14.58 -3.63 -23.45
C GLY A 46 -14.10 -4.96 -24.06
N GLU A 47 -13.53 -4.86 -25.25
CA GLU A 47 -13.07 -6.00 -26.04
C GLU A 47 -11.93 -6.77 -25.35
N ALA A 48 -11.86 -8.07 -25.62
CA ALA A 48 -10.76 -8.90 -25.17
C ALA A 48 -9.82 -9.18 -26.34
N ASP A 49 -8.52 -9.05 -26.09
CA ASP A 49 -7.45 -9.37 -27.04
C ASP A 49 -6.45 -10.31 -26.36
N GLY A 50 -6.51 -11.60 -26.69
CA GLY A 50 -5.75 -12.65 -26.02
C GLY A 50 -5.94 -12.67 -24.49
N ASP A 51 -4.82 -12.53 -23.78
CA ASP A 51 -4.75 -12.47 -22.31
C ASP A 51 -5.06 -11.09 -21.73
N TRP A 52 -5.43 -10.13 -22.59
CA TRP A 52 -5.71 -8.76 -22.21
C TRP A 52 -7.17 -8.42 -22.41
N ARG A 53 -7.64 -7.49 -21.58
CA ARG A 53 -8.98 -6.94 -21.65
C ARG A 53 -8.87 -5.44 -21.71
N GLN A 54 -9.48 -4.83 -22.72
CA GLN A 54 -9.64 -3.39 -22.76
C GLN A 54 -10.64 -2.99 -21.68
N ILE A 55 -10.30 -1.98 -20.90
CA ILE A 55 -11.21 -1.37 -19.95
C ILE A 55 -11.15 0.15 -20.09
N THR A 56 -12.26 0.78 -19.74
CA THR A 56 -12.36 2.23 -19.60
C THR A 56 -12.39 2.55 -18.11
N VAL A 57 -11.48 3.43 -17.70
CA VAL A 57 -11.42 3.97 -16.34
C VAL A 57 -11.92 5.41 -16.37
N GLU A 58 -12.87 5.71 -15.51
CA GLU A 58 -13.39 7.06 -15.31
C GLU A 58 -13.18 7.51 -13.85
N GLY A 59 -12.85 8.79 -13.66
CA GLY A 59 -12.73 9.36 -12.33
C GLY A 59 -12.48 10.86 -12.34
N TRP A 60 -12.46 11.44 -11.14
CA TRP A 60 -12.15 12.84 -10.89
C TRP A 60 -10.68 13.00 -10.52
N ILE A 61 -9.98 13.86 -11.24
CA ILE A 61 -8.57 14.20 -11.03
C ILE A 61 -8.43 15.66 -10.62
N PHE A 62 -7.45 15.95 -9.75
CA PHE A 62 -7.20 17.32 -9.30
C PHE A 62 -6.57 18.14 -10.43
N GLN A 63 -7.22 19.24 -10.80
CA GLN A 63 -6.85 20.05 -11.97
C GLN A 63 -5.38 20.55 -11.95
N PRO A 64 -4.83 21.07 -10.83
CA PRO A 64 -3.44 21.53 -10.75
C PRO A 64 -2.38 20.47 -11.05
N SER A 65 -2.74 19.19 -10.98
CA SER A 65 -1.84 18.07 -11.25
C SER A 65 -1.81 17.68 -12.74
N THR A 66 -2.52 18.43 -13.58
CA THR A 66 -2.64 18.21 -15.02
C THR A 66 -2.27 19.45 -15.81
N SER A 67 -1.78 19.25 -17.03
CA SER A 67 -1.59 20.30 -18.02
C SER A 67 -2.38 19.99 -19.30
N PRO A 68 -2.92 21.00 -20.00
CA PRO A 68 -3.57 20.79 -21.29
C PRO A 68 -2.61 20.19 -22.32
N THR A 69 -3.12 19.31 -23.19
CA THR A 69 -2.39 18.75 -24.31
C THR A 69 -3.32 18.47 -25.49
N ARG A 70 -2.76 18.12 -26.65
CA ARG A 70 -3.50 17.60 -27.82
C ARG A 70 -2.82 16.35 -28.38
N ARG A 71 -1.91 15.77 -27.61
CA ARG A 71 -1.15 14.58 -28.02
C ARG A 71 -2.11 13.41 -28.15
N GLU A 72 -2.07 12.77 -29.30
CA GLU A 72 -2.87 11.56 -29.57
C GLU A 72 -4.39 11.78 -29.37
N GLY A 73 -4.86 13.01 -29.53
CA GLY A 73 -6.28 13.37 -29.37
C GLY A 73 -6.74 13.55 -27.92
N PHE A 74 -5.86 13.46 -26.92
CA PHE A 74 -6.21 13.67 -25.51
C PHE A 74 -6.10 15.14 -25.09
N ASP A 75 -6.94 15.54 -24.14
CA ASP A 75 -7.04 16.92 -23.65
C ASP A 75 -6.04 17.26 -22.56
N LEU A 76 -5.63 16.27 -21.76
CA LEU A 76 -4.85 16.46 -20.55
C LEU A 76 -3.66 15.50 -20.49
N VAL A 77 -2.58 15.95 -19.86
CA VAL A 77 -1.46 15.13 -19.41
C VAL A 77 -1.24 15.32 -17.91
N VAL A 78 -0.99 14.23 -17.18
CA VAL A 78 -0.61 14.30 -15.76
C VAL A 78 0.82 14.81 -15.64
N THR A 79 1.02 15.89 -14.88
CA THR A 79 2.33 16.55 -14.71
C THR A 79 2.88 16.49 -13.29
N SER A 80 2.08 16.02 -12.33
CA SER A 80 2.57 15.77 -10.97
C SER A 80 3.63 14.66 -10.97
N ASP A 81 4.78 14.91 -10.33
CA ASP A 81 5.95 14.00 -10.33
C ASP A 81 5.65 12.64 -9.71
N GLU A 82 4.74 12.58 -8.74
CA GLU A 82 4.28 11.33 -8.13
C GLU A 82 3.03 10.73 -8.79
N GLY A 83 2.58 11.32 -9.92
CA GLY A 83 1.26 11.07 -10.48
C GLY A 83 0.13 11.73 -9.66
N GLU A 84 -1.11 11.32 -9.91
CA GLU A 84 -2.29 11.87 -9.23
C GLU A 84 -3.38 10.81 -9.04
N ASN A 85 -4.17 10.95 -7.98
CA ASN A 85 -5.28 10.07 -7.68
C ASN A 85 -6.50 10.38 -8.56
N LEU A 86 -7.09 9.34 -9.12
CA LEU A 86 -8.44 9.34 -9.67
C LEU A 86 -9.41 8.99 -8.55
N ARG A 87 -10.46 9.79 -8.39
CA ARG A 87 -11.47 9.62 -7.33
C ARG A 87 -12.85 9.41 -7.93
N ARG A 88 -13.73 8.67 -7.24
CA ARG A 88 -15.10 8.45 -7.71
C ARG A 88 -15.91 9.74 -7.80
N VAL A 89 -15.64 10.66 -6.88
CA VAL A 89 -16.19 12.02 -6.82
C VAL A 89 -15.10 12.94 -6.28
N PRO A 90 -15.19 14.28 -6.45
CA PRO A 90 -14.28 15.21 -5.80
C PRO A 90 -14.14 14.95 -4.30
N ASN A 91 -12.90 14.83 -3.81
CA ASN A 91 -12.57 14.45 -2.42
C ASN A 91 -13.12 13.10 -1.93
N GLY A 92 -13.65 12.26 -2.82
CA GLY A 92 -14.20 10.95 -2.50
C GLY A 92 -13.16 9.82 -2.51
N PRO A 93 -13.62 8.55 -2.48
CA PRO A 93 -12.74 7.39 -2.49
C PRO A 93 -11.91 7.31 -3.77
N ILE A 94 -10.67 6.83 -3.64
CA ILE A 94 -9.74 6.66 -4.75
C ILE A 94 -10.15 5.42 -5.56
N VAL A 95 -10.27 5.58 -6.87
CA VAL A 95 -10.58 4.52 -7.83
C VAL A 95 -9.39 4.14 -8.70
N GLY A 96 -8.31 4.93 -8.65
CA GLY A 96 -7.04 4.62 -9.30
C GLY A 96 -6.00 5.71 -9.06
N ARG A 97 -4.76 5.48 -9.50
CA ARG A 97 -3.69 6.49 -9.51
C ARG A 97 -3.08 6.57 -10.90
N ALA A 98 -3.28 7.70 -11.57
CA ALA A 98 -2.68 8.00 -12.86
C ALA A 98 -1.21 8.40 -12.68
N ARG A 99 -0.33 7.83 -13.50
CA ARG A 99 1.12 8.11 -13.46
C ARG A 99 1.44 9.39 -14.20
N VAL A 100 2.58 10.01 -13.86
CA VAL A 100 3.13 11.14 -14.62
C VAL A 100 3.21 10.80 -16.11
N GLY A 101 2.85 11.77 -16.97
CA GLY A 101 2.82 11.58 -18.42
C GLY A 101 1.57 10.86 -18.95
N THR A 102 0.67 10.38 -18.10
CA THR A 102 -0.58 9.75 -18.55
C THR A 102 -1.44 10.77 -19.30
N LEU A 103 -1.83 10.42 -20.52
CA LEU A 103 -2.77 11.18 -21.34
C LEU A 103 -4.20 10.81 -20.95
N LEU A 104 -5.07 11.81 -20.79
CA LEU A 104 -6.45 11.68 -20.29
C LEU A 104 -7.40 12.52 -21.15
N GLU A 105 -8.60 11.98 -21.39
CA GLU A 105 -9.70 12.72 -22.02
C GLU A 105 -10.49 13.44 -20.93
N ARG A 106 -10.85 14.71 -21.15
CA ARG A 106 -11.66 15.47 -20.19
C ARG A 106 -13.12 15.41 -20.59
N VAL A 107 -13.93 14.76 -19.76
CA VAL A 107 -15.38 14.59 -19.99
C VAL A 107 -16.24 15.54 -19.16
N GLY A 108 -15.67 16.18 -18.14
CA GLY A 108 -16.39 17.13 -17.28
C GLY A 108 -15.49 17.94 -16.35
N GLU A 109 -16.10 18.89 -15.65
CA GLU A 109 -15.42 19.77 -14.69
C GLU A 109 -16.34 20.12 -13.51
N LYS A 110 -15.77 20.19 -12.31
CA LYS A 110 -16.48 20.60 -11.09
C LYS A 110 -15.51 21.23 -10.10
N GLY A 111 -15.50 22.56 -10.05
CA GLY A 111 -14.56 23.31 -9.21
C GLY A 111 -13.12 23.04 -9.65
N LYS A 112 -12.24 22.67 -8.72
CA LYS A 112 -10.82 22.36 -9.01
C LYS A 112 -10.58 20.93 -9.51
N TRP A 113 -11.60 20.28 -10.07
CA TRP A 113 -11.55 18.89 -10.47
C TRP A 113 -11.99 18.72 -11.91
N PHE A 114 -11.25 17.91 -12.66
CA PHE A 114 -11.68 17.42 -13.96
C PHE A 114 -12.19 16.00 -13.83
N GLN A 115 -13.34 15.73 -14.44
CA GLN A 115 -13.78 14.36 -14.69
C GLN A 115 -13.07 13.90 -15.96
N VAL A 116 -12.38 12.77 -15.85
CA VAL A 116 -11.50 12.25 -16.88
C VAL A 116 -11.80 10.80 -17.18
N ARG A 117 -11.55 10.44 -18.43
CA ARG A 117 -11.70 9.09 -18.96
C ARG A 117 -10.39 8.62 -19.58
N ARG A 118 -10.08 7.33 -19.40
CA ARG A 118 -8.96 6.68 -20.08
C ARG A 118 -9.24 5.23 -20.40
N ASP A 119 -9.12 4.89 -21.67
CA ASP A 119 -9.08 3.50 -22.13
C ASP A 119 -7.69 2.92 -21.98
N GLY A 120 -7.61 1.62 -21.74
CA GLY A 120 -6.36 0.87 -21.77
C GLY A 120 -6.57 -0.61 -21.48
N TRP A 121 -5.48 -1.33 -21.27
CA TRP A 121 -5.50 -2.79 -21.20
C TRP A 121 -5.09 -3.29 -19.82
N VAL A 122 -5.87 -4.21 -19.27
CA VAL A 122 -5.54 -4.96 -18.04
C VAL A 122 -5.45 -6.46 -18.37
N PRO A 123 -4.70 -7.25 -17.58
CA PRO A 123 -4.74 -8.70 -17.70
C PRO A 123 -6.17 -9.21 -17.53
N ARG A 124 -6.59 -10.14 -18.39
CA ARG A 124 -7.93 -10.73 -18.37
C ARG A 124 -8.21 -11.43 -17.04
N THR A 125 -7.18 -11.97 -16.38
CA THR A 125 -7.25 -12.57 -15.04
C THR A 125 -7.54 -11.58 -13.92
N ALA A 126 -7.35 -10.28 -14.14
CA ALA A 126 -7.66 -9.25 -13.16
C ALA A 126 -9.14 -8.82 -13.19
N VAL A 127 -9.85 -9.11 -14.28
CA VAL A 127 -11.28 -8.79 -14.45
C VAL A 127 -12.09 -10.03 -14.18
N ALA A 128 -13.06 -9.95 -13.27
CA ALA A 128 -13.92 -11.07 -12.93
C ALA A 128 -14.50 -11.76 -14.18
N ALA A 129 -14.25 -13.06 -14.28
CA ALA A 129 -14.92 -13.90 -15.26
C ALA A 129 -16.38 -14.01 -14.82
N GLN A 130 -17.28 -13.34 -15.54
CA GLN A 130 -18.70 -13.52 -15.30
C GLN A 130 -19.04 -15.00 -15.56
N ALA A 131 -19.48 -15.72 -14.52
CA ALA A 131 -20.28 -16.90 -14.71
C ALA A 131 -21.49 -16.46 -15.53
N ALA A 132 -21.56 -16.89 -16.80
CA ALA A 132 -22.74 -16.69 -17.61
C ALA A 132 -23.94 -17.18 -16.80
N ALA A 133 -24.85 -16.27 -16.47
CA ALA A 133 -26.11 -16.65 -15.86
C ALA A 133 -26.81 -17.60 -16.83
N PRO A 134 -27.04 -18.89 -16.48
CA PRO A 134 -27.82 -19.73 -17.34
C PRO A 134 -29.24 -19.18 -17.33
N ALA A 135 -29.75 -18.89 -18.53
CA ALA A 135 -31.15 -18.56 -18.75
C ALA A 135 -32.02 -19.58 -18.01
N ARG A 136 -32.95 -19.09 -17.18
CA ARG A 136 -33.97 -19.93 -16.56
C ARG A 136 -34.72 -20.67 -17.66
N THR A 137 -34.53 -21.98 -17.73
CA THR A 137 -35.54 -22.91 -18.24
C THR A 137 -35.80 -23.92 -17.14
N GLN A 138 -36.98 -23.80 -16.51
CA GLN A 138 -37.51 -24.85 -15.66
C GLN A 138 -37.99 -25.99 -16.56
N GLN A 139 -37.51 -27.21 -16.31
CA GLN A 139 -38.33 -28.39 -15.97
C GLN A 139 -37.58 -29.70 -16.28
N GLY A 140 -37.48 -30.56 -15.27
CA GLY A 140 -37.08 -31.96 -15.44
C GLY A 140 -36.44 -32.58 -14.19
N ARG A 141 -37.28 -33.07 -13.26
CA ARG A 141 -36.96 -34.05 -12.19
C ARG A 141 -36.16 -35.24 -12.80
N THR A 142 -35.20 -35.95 -12.18
CA THR A 142 -34.97 -36.44 -10.79
C THR A 142 -33.56 -37.13 -10.75
N PRO A 143 -33.03 -37.54 -9.57
CA PRO A 143 -31.58 -37.62 -9.28
C PRO A 143 -30.97 -39.04 -9.30
N LYS A 144 -29.64 -39.17 -9.50
CA LYS A 144 -28.85 -40.28 -8.92
C LYS A 144 -27.31 -40.06 -8.87
N ARG A 145 -26.83 -39.95 -7.61
CA ARG A 145 -25.59 -40.47 -6.99
C ARG A 145 -24.20 -39.90 -7.39
N PRO A 146 -23.30 -39.67 -6.41
CA PRO A 146 -22.16 -38.75 -6.57
C PRO A 146 -20.89 -39.45 -7.06
N ALA A 147 -20.13 -38.74 -7.89
CA ALA A 147 -18.73 -39.06 -8.19
C ALA A 147 -17.84 -38.33 -7.18
N GLN A 148 -17.05 -39.12 -6.45
CA GLN A 148 -16.07 -38.71 -5.47
C GLN A 148 -14.77 -38.27 -6.18
N PRO A 149 -14.23 -37.07 -5.92
CA PRO A 149 -12.86 -36.74 -6.29
C PRO A 149 -11.89 -37.18 -5.19
N ALA A 150 -10.79 -37.80 -5.61
CA ALA A 150 -9.64 -38.18 -4.80
C ALA A 150 -8.97 -36.96 -4.12
N PRO A 151 -8.24 -37.16 -3.01
CA PRO A 151 -7.58 -36.08 -2.28
C PRO A 151 -6.44 -35.45 -3.11
N SER A 152 -6.59 -34.18 -3.48
CA SER A 152 -5.48 -33.39 -4.03
C SER A 152 -4.50 -33.05 -2.91
N ALA A 153 -3.25 -33.48 -3.09
CA ALA A 153 -2.11 -33.04 -2.29
C ALA A 153 -1.93 -31.51 -2.39
N PRO A 154 -1.52 -30.81 -1.31
CA PRO A 154 -1.33 -29.37 -1.34
C PRO A 154 -0.07 -29.01 -2.11
N VAL A 155 -0.20 -28.17 -3.14
CA VAL A 155 0.93 -27.53 -3.83
C VAL A 155 1.08 -26.11 -3.24
N PRO A 156 2.30 -25.63 -2.92
CA PRO A 156 2.51 -24.50 -2.02
C PRO A 156 2.12 -23.16 -2.67
N GLN A 157 1.34 -22.35 -1.96
CA GLN A 157 1.09 -20.96 -2.34
C GLN A 157 2.36 -20.11 -2.10
N PRO A 158 2.76 -19.23 -3.04
CA PRO A 158 3.73 -18.19 -2.76
C PRO A 158 3.08 -17.13 -1.85
N VAL A 159 3.47 -17.12 -0.58
CA VAL A 159 3.06 -16.12 0.41
C VAL A 159 3.59 -14.73 0.03
N SER A 160 2.71 -13.90 -0.52
CA SER A 160 2.91 -12.44 -0.65
C SER A 160 2.00 -11.77 0.36
N SER A 161 2.57 -11.42 1.52
CA SER A 161 1.90 -10.97 2.73
C SER A 161 1.25 -9.58 2.59
N ILE A 162 -0.06 -9.55 2.32
CA ILE A 162 -0.96 -8.46 2.69
C ILE A 162 -2.20 -9.10 3.34
N GLU A 163 -2.10 -9.45 4.62
CA GLU A 163 -3.26 -9.95 5.37
C GLU A 163 -4.08 -8.76 5.88
N GLY A 164 -5.02 -8.31 5.05
CA GLY A 164 -6.20 -7.61 5.56
C GLY A 164 -7.01 -8.57 6.42
N VAL A 165 -7.32 -8.15 7.64
CA VAL A 165 -8.09 -8.93 8.60
C VAL A 165 -9.24 -8.09 9.14
N GLU A 166 -10.30 -8.76 9.57
CA GLU A 166 -11.42 -8.11 10.24
C GLU A 166 -11.57 -8.71 11.64
N THR A 167 -11.96 -7.88 12.61
CA THR A 167 -12.27 -8.35 13.96
C THR A 167 -13.55 -9.17 13.93
N ILE A 168 -13.52 -10.42 14.41
CA ILE A 168 -14.70 -11.32 14.37
C ILE A 168 -15.72 -10.95 15.47
N ARG A 169 -15.24 -10.31 16.54
CA ARG A 169 -16.01 -9.87 17.70
C ARG A 169 -15.38 -8.60 18.25
N GLU A 170 -16.13 -7.91 19.11
CA GLU A 170 -15.59 -6.78 19.85
C GLU A 170 -14.34 -7.21 20.64
N THR A 171 -13.23 -6.50 20.45
CA THR A 171 -11.95 -6.87 21.06
C THR A 171 -11.14 -5.64 21.47
N GLY A 172 -10.38 -5.76 22.54
CA GLY A 172 -9.51 -4.69 23.04
C GLY A 172 -8.23 -4.57 22.23
N LEU A 173 -7.97 -3.41 21.63
CA LEU A 173 -6.69 -3.06 21.04
C LEU A 173 -5.72 -2.65 22.15
N ARG A 174 -4.60 -3.37 22.26
CA ARG A 174 -3.59 -3.18 23.31
C ARG A 174 -2.32 -2.58 22.72
N ARG A 175 -1.60 -1.76 23.52
CA ARG A 175 -0.31 -1.19 23.10
C ARG A 175 0.83 -2.21 23.16
N MET A 176 0.73 -3.17 24.08
CA MET A 176 1.67 -4.28 24.23
C MET A 176 0.89 -5.58 24.51
N PRO A 177 1.46 -6.76 24.19
CA PRO A 177 0.96 -8.04 24.70
C PRO A 177 0.68 -7.93 26.20
N ASP A 178 -0.45 -8.49 26.65
CA ASP A 178 -0.88 -8.52 28.07
C ASP A 178 -1.10 -7.17 28.78
N SER A 179 -0.92 -6.03 28.11
CA SER A 179 -1.23 -4.71 28.67
C SER A 179 -2.74 -4.41 28.68
N ALA A 180 -3.21 -3.50 29.54
CA ALA A 180 -4.61 -3.07 29.52
C ALA A 180 -5.04 -2.54 28.12
N PRO A 181 -6.30 -2.78 27.68
CA PRO A 181 -6.79 -2.27 26.40
C PRO A 181 -6.67 -0.74 26.32
N ALA A 182 -6.04 -0.25 25.26
CA ALA A 182 -5.95 1.18 24.96
C ALA A 182 -7.22 1.69 24.27
N SER A 183 -7.89 0.83 23.50
CA SER A 183 -9.20 1.07 22.90
C SER A 183 -9.93 -0.24 22.65
N THR A 184 -11.20 -0.16 22.25
CA THR A 184 -12.01 -1.32 21.85
C THR A 184 -12.36 -1.19 20.37
N LEU A 185 -12.17 -2.27 19.61
CA LEU A 185 -12.55 -2.37 18.21
C LEU A 185 -13.86 -3.17 18.11
N PRO A 186 -14.92 -2.62 17.50
CA PRO A 186 -16.15 -3.37 17.20
C PRO A 186 -15.89 -4.58 16.31
N ALA A 187 -16.83 -5.53 16.28
CA ALA A 187 -16.81 -6.60 15.27
C ALA A 187 -16.93 -6.02 13.85
N GLY A 188 -16.25 -6.62 12.88
CA GLY A 188 -16.18 -6.19 11.50
C GLY A 188 -15.25 -5.00 11.25
N THR A 189 -14.40 -4.62 12.21
CA THR A 189 -13.43 -3.53 12.01
C THR A 189 -12.29 -4.02 11.12
N PRO A 190 -12.08 -3.41 9.95
CA PRO A 190 -10.98 -3.78 9.08
C PRO A 190 -9.65 -3.31 9.66
N ALA A 191 -8.65 -4.17 9.59
CA ALA A 191 -7.30 -3.88 10.04
C ALA A 191 -6.28 -4.57 9.13
N ARG A 192 -5.08 -4.01 9.08
CA ARG A 192 -3.94 -4.61 8.38
C ARG A 192 -3.04 -5.31 9.38
N VAL A 193 -2.68 -6.56 9.15
CA VAL A 193 -1.66 -7.22 9.97
C VAL A 193 -0.29 -6.63 9.66
N VAL A 194 0.38 -6.12 10.68
CA VAL A 194 1.74 -5.55 10.60
C VAL A 194 2.78 -6.43 11.31
N GLY A 195 2.34 -7.44 12.06
CA GLY A 195 3.22 -8.42 12.69
C GLY A 195 2.45 -9.46 13.50
N ARG A 196 3.11 -10.57 13.81
CA ARG A 196 2.60 -11.63 14.68
C ARG A 196 3.66 -11.98 15.71
N SER A 197 3.25 -12.24 16.96
CA SER A 197 4.13 -12.70 18.03
C SER A 197 3.32 -13.57 19.00
N GLY A 198 3.61 -14.87 19.05
CA GLY A 198 2.82 -15.86 19.81
C GLY A 198 1.34 -15.82 19.42
N GLU A 199 0.47 -15.72 20.43
CA GLU A 199 -0.99 -15.58 20.28
C GLU A 199 -1.45 -14.17 19.87
N TRP A 200 -0.51 -13.23 19.68
CA TRP A 200 -0.81 -11.83 19.42
C TRP A 200 -0.58 -11.45 17.95
N VAL A 201 -1.55 -10.74 17.40
CA VAL A 201 -1.47 -10.14 16.07
C VAL A 201 -1.40 -8.63 16.23
N ARG A 202 -0.29 -8.04 15.76
CA ARG A 202 -0.18 -6.59 15.67
C ARG A 202 -0.92 -6.13 14.43
N VAL A 203 -1.92 -5.30 14.64
CA VAL A 203 -2.78 -4.79 13.57
C VAL A 203 -2.70 -3.26 13.50
N GLN A 204 -2.79 -2.72 12.28
CA GLN A 204 -2.95 -1.31 11.99
C GLN A 204 -4.39 -1.07 11.56
N VAL A 205 -5.08 -0.18 12.26
CA VAL A 205 -6.46 0.21 11.95
C VAL A 205 -6.42 1.62 11.36
N GLU A 206 -7.17 1.84 10.29
CA GLU A 206 -7.34 3.16 9.68
C GLU A 206 -8.65 3.78 10.17
N GLY A 207 -8.61 5.05 10.54
CA GLY A 207 -9.78 5.75 11.07
C GLY A 207 -9.56 7.25 11.17
N TRP A 208 -10.67 7.98 11.25
CA TRP A 208 -10.68 9.42 11.43
C TRP A 208 -11.05 9.74 12.87
N VAL A 209 -10.27 10.61 13.50
CA VAL A 209 -10.56 11.15 14.84
C VAL A 209 -10.71 12.67 14.69
N PRO A 210 -11.70 13.31 15.35
CA PRO A 210 -11.81 14.75 15.35
C PRO A 210 -10.51 15.40 15.84
N GLU A 211 -10.04 16.43 15.15
CA GLU A 211 -8.78 17.12 15.52
C GLU A 211 -8.83 17.69 16.94
N ALA A 212 -10.01 18.13 17.41
CA ALA A 212 -10.21 18.61 18.78
C ALA A 212 -9.93 17.56 19.87
N ASP A 213 -10.00 16.27 19.52
CA ASP A 213 -9.72 15.15 20.42
C ASP A 213 -8.24 14.74 20.38
N LEU A 214 -7.43 15.40 19.55
CA LEU A 214 -6.00 15.15 19.40
C LEU A 214 -5.21 16.22 20.15
N LYS A 215 -4.32 15.76 21.03
CA LYS A 215 -3.24 16.61 21.57
C LYS A 215 -1.90 16.18 20.98
N PRO A 216 -1.00 17.12 20.63
CA PRO A 216 0.38 16.78 20.29
C PRO A 216 0.98 15.94 21.42
N ALA A 217 1.63 14.82 21.07
CA ALA A 217 2.28 13.99 22.07
C ALA A 217 3.32 14.83 22.82
N GLU A 218 3.17 14.94 24.15
CA GLU A 218 4.01 15.78 25.02
C GLU A 218 5.51 15.44 24.93
N SER A 219 5.87 14.28 24.39
CA SER A 219 7.27 13.88 24.20
C SER A 219 7.87 14.24 22.83
N GLY A 220 7.09 14.70 21.84
CA GLY A 220 7.61 14.96 20.49
C GLY A 220 8.20 13.71 19.80
N VAL A 221 7.90 12.51 20.32
CA VAL A 221 8.41 11.24 19.82
C VAL A 221 7.37 10.61 18.90
N LEU A 222 7.74 10.39 17.63
CA LEU A 222 6.88 9.74 16.65
C LEU A 222 7.12 8.22 16.69
N ALA A 223 6.06 7.45 16.89
CA ALA A 223 6.12 5.98 16.87
C ALA A 223 5.46 5.43 15.60
N GLY A 224 5.98 4.31 15.09
CA GLY A 224 5.41 3.63 13.92
C GLY A 224 5.77 4.22 12.56
N ILE A 225 6.68 5.20 12.53
CA ILE A 225 7.25 5.75 11.29
C ILE A 225 8.21 4.74 10.68
N THR A 226 8.15 4.56 9.36
CA THR A 226 9.01 3.59 8.68
C THR A 226 10.27 4.22 8.07
N ALA A 227 11.27 3.40 7.69
CA ALA A 227 12.46 3.93 7.03
C ALA A 227 12.11 4.49 5.64
N ALA A 228 11.22 3.80 4.92
CA ALA A 228 10.73 4.26 3.62
C ALA A 228 10.02 5.62 3.73
N GLU A 229 9.20 5.81 4.77
CA GLU A 229 8.50 7.07 5.01
C GLU A 229 9.48 8.23 5.31
N VAL A 230 10.51 7.96 6.13
CA VAL A 230 11.60 8.92 6.38
C VAL A 230 12.32 9.33 5.10
N MET A 231 12.61 8.37 4.23
CA MET A 231 13.28 8.64 2.95
C MET A 231 12.38 9.40 1.96
N ALA A 232 11.07 9.13 1.98
CA ALA A 232 10.11 9.79 1.11
C ALA A 232 9.86 11.25 1.51
N THR A 233 9.98 11.59 2.80
CA THR A 233 9.71 12.96 3.29
C THR A 233 10.81 13.44 4.26
N PRO A 234 12.06 13.60 3.79
CA PRO A 234 13.21 13.87 4.65
C PRO A 234 13.05 15.15 5.50
N ASP A 235 12.54 16.23 4.90
CA ASP A 235 12.42 17.54 5.55
C ASP A 235 11.50 17.53 6.78
N ARG A 236 10.58 16.55 6.85
CA ARG A 236 9.64 16.41 7.95
C ARG A 236 10.25 15.69 9.15
N PHE A 237 11.16 14.76 8.91
CA PHE A 237 11.63 13.82 9.93
C PHE A 237 13.06 14.09 10.41
N VAL A 238 13.89 14.79 9.63
CA VAL A 238 15.24 15.15 10.08
C VAL A 238 15.15 16.05 11.32
N GLY A 239 15.89 15.67 12.37
CA GLY A 239 15.84 16.32 13.69
C GLY A 239 14.71 15.84 14.61
N GLN A 240 13.76 15.04 14.11
CA GLN A 240 12.69 14.49 14.94
C GLN A 240 13.17 13.28 15.74
N THR A 241 12.52 13.03 16.88
CA THR A 241 12.77 11.85 17.70
C THR A 241 11.74 10.77 17.37
N LEU A 242 12.20 9.55 17.12
CA LEU A 242 11.41 8.41 16.68
C LEU A 242 11.62 7.23 17.62
N ASP A 243 10.56 6.46 17.89
CA ASP A 243 10.66 5.15 18.53
C ASP A 243 10.63 4.05 17.46
N TRP A 244 11.78 3.40 17.25
CA TRP A 244 11.97 2.38 16.22
C TRP A 244 12.28 1.02 16.80
N ARG A 245 11.54 0.01 16.34
CA ARG A 245 11.88 -1.39 16.60
C ARG A 245 12.89 -1.85 15.56
N LEU A 246 14.10 -2.13 16.03
CA LEU A 246 15.25 -2.44 15.19
C LEU A 246 15.86 -3.77 15.61
N GLN A 247 16.33 -4.52 14.63
CA GLN A 247 17.12 -5.72 14.84
C GLN A 247 18.61 -5.38 14.76
N VAL A 248 19.32 -5.52 15.87
CA VAL A 248 20.74 -5.21 15.98
C VAL A 248 21.56 -6.33 15.34
N ILE A 249 22.37 -5.98 14.34
CA ILE A 249 23.24 -6.92 13.63
C ILE A 249 24.64 -6.89 14.22
N ALA A 250 25.25 -5.71 14.29
CA ALA A 250 26.62 -5.54 14.78
C ALA A 250 26.91 -4.10 15.22
N VAL A 251 27.92 -3.95 16.06
CA VAL A 251 28.54 -2.65 16.36
C VAL A 251 29.71 -2.43 15.40
N GLN A 252 29.71 -1.33 14.65
CA GLN A 252 30.75 -0.95 13.70
C GLN A 252 31.29 0.45 13.99
N LEU A 253 32.39 0.81 13.33
CA LEU A 253 32.97 2.16 13.36
C LEU A 253 32.76 2.82 12.01
N ALA A 254 32.36 4.09 12.01
CA ALA A 254 32.17 4.85 10.79
C ALA A 254 33.50 5.04 10.05
N ASP A 255 33.46 4.85 8.73
CA ASP A 255 34.58 5.07 7.81
C ASP A 255 34.40 6.40 7.05
N GLU A 256 35.39 6.78 6.25
CA GLU A 256 35.37 8.01 5.46
C GLU A 256 34.29 8.02 4.36
N LEU A 257 33.70 6.86 4.04
CA LEU A 257 32.67 6.75 3.01
C LEU A 257 31.27 7.15 3.54
N ARG A 258 31.13 7.47 4.84
CA ARG A 258 29.85 7.86 5.45
C ARG A 258 29.97 9.25 6.10
N PRO A 259 29.97 10.34 5.31
CA PRO A 259 30.19 11.68 5.82
C PRO A 259 29.10 12.17 6.80
N GLU A 260 27.95 11.48 6.87
CA GLU A 260 26.87 11.77 7.81
C GLU A 260 27.21 11.37 9.25
N MET A 261 28.31 10.62 9.45
CA MET A 261 28.81 10.21 10.75
C MET A 261 30.28 10.67 10.90
N PRO A 262 30.70 11.13 12.08
CA PRO A 262 32.13 11.41 12.32
C PRO A 262 32.99 10.15 12.09
N ALA A 263 34.16 10.30 11.49
CA ALA A 263 35.08 9.18 11.28
C ALA A 263 35.45 8.52 12.63
N GLY A 264 35.38 7.19 12.67
CA GLY A 264 35.59 6.42 13.90
C GLY A 264 34.42 6.43 14.89
N GLN A 265 33.30 7.10 14.57
CA GLN A 265 32.10 7.09 15.42
C GLN A 265 31.53 5.66 15.52
N PRO A 266 31.33 5.11 16.73
CA PRO A 266 30.63 3.85 16.91
C PRO A 266 29.17 3.97 16.49
N TYR A 267 28.69 2.99 15.74
CA TYR A 267 27.28 2.88 15.34
C TYR A 267 26.81 1.43 15.33
N LEU A 268 25.50 1.27 15.41
CA LEU A 268 24.81 0.00 15.23
C LEU A 268 24.42 -0.16 13.77
N LEU A 269 24.89 -1.24 13.15
CA LEU A 269 24.30 -1.76 11.94
C LEU A 269 23.01 -2.48 12.34
N THR A 270 21.86 -1.94 11.92
CA THR A 270 20.55 -2.52 12.28
C THR A 270 19.70 -2.78 11.04
N ARG A 271 18.78 -3.75 11.16
CA ARG A 271 17.69 -3.98 10.22
C ARG A 271 16.39 -3.44 10.80
N GLY A 272 15.56 -2.85 9.95
CA GLY A 272 14.30 -2.23 10.31
C GLY A 272 14.22 -0.78 9.83
N PRO A 273 13.25 0.00 10.32
CA PRO A 273 12.27 -0.32 11.36
C PRO A 273 11.38 -1.51 10.99
N LEU A 274 11.32 -2.53 11.85
CA LEU A 274 10.56 -3.74 11.58
C LEU A 274 9.05 -3.42 11.50
N PRO A 275 8.32 -3.99 10.52
CA PRO A 275 8.67 -5.19 9.74
C PRO A 275 9.46 -4.95 8.44
N GLU A 276 9.87 -3.71 8.12
CA GLU A 276 10.56 -3.44 6.85
C GLU A 276 11.97 -4.07 6.82
N PRO A 277 12.39 -4.65 5.68
CA PRO A 277 13.71 -5.29 5.55
C PRO A 277 14.87 -4.29 5.35
N GLY A 278 14.64 -3.00 5.55
CA GLY A 278 15.63 -1.94 5.35
C GLY A 278 16.76 -1.98 6.38
N PHE A 279 17.82 -1.21 6.11
CA PHE A 279 18.89 -0.96 7.08
C PHE A 279 18.75 0.44 7.66
N VAL A 280 19.16 0.59 8.92
CA VAL A 280 19.32 1.88 9.58
C VAL A 280 20.65 1.88 10.32
N TYR A 281 21.40 2.96 10.19
CA TYR A 281 22.60 3.20 10.99
C TYR A 281 22.23 4.04 12.20
N VAL A 282 22.51 3.54 13.39
CA VAL A 282 22.25 4.26 14.65
C VAL A 282 23.57 4.58 15.33
N THR A 283 23.99 5.84 15.35
CA THR A 283 25.19 6.25 16.08
C THR A 283 24.98 6.09 17.58
N ILE A 284 25.99 5.58 18.28
CA ILE A 284 25.93 5.33 19.73
C ILE A 284 27.07 6.02 20.47
N PRO A 285 26.86 6.42 21.74
CA PRO A 285 27.95 6.91 22.58
C PRO A 285 29.01 5.82 22.82
N PRO A 286 30.31 6.17 22.88
CA PRO A 286 31.37 5.19 23.13
C PRO A 286 31.19 4.36 24.41
N GLY A 287 30.58 4.93 25.45
CA GLY A 287 30.28 4.22 26.71
C GLY A 287 29.23 3.10 26.59
N ARG A 288 28.45 3.07 25.50
CA ARG A 288 27.41 2.05 25.24
C ARG A 288 27.89 0.90 24.35
N ILE A 289 29.12 0.93 23.84
CA ILE A 289 29.63 -0.11 22.92
C ILE A 289 29.58 -1.50 23.54
N ALA A 290 30.02 -1.63 24.80
CA ALA A 290 30.09 -2.92 25.48
C ALA A 290 28.70 -3.54 25.68
N GLU A 291 27.71 -2.71 26.01
CA GLU A 291 26.30 -3.11 26.14
C GLU A 291 25.78 -3.74 24.84
N PHE A 292 25.94 -3.04 23.70
CA PHE A 292 25.43 -3.53 22.42
C PHE A 292 26.25 -4.68 21.83
N ARG A 293 27.55 -4.79 22.14
CA ARG A 293 28.38 -5.95 21.74
C ARG A 293 28.05 -7.23 22.52
N ALA A 294 27.54 -7.08 23.73
CA ALA A 294 27.12 -8.22 24.56
C ALA A 294 25.75 -8.78 24.15
N LEU A 295 25.00 -8.07 23.29
CA LEU A 295 23.71 -8.55 22.81
C LEU A 295 23.88 -9.78 21.92
N PRO A 296 22.93 -10.74 21.97
CA PRO A 296 22.86 -11.80 20.99
C PRO A 296 22.78 -11.24 19.56
N PRO A 297 23.34 -11.93 18.56
CA PRO A 297 23.15 -11.56 17.16
C PRO A 297 21.65 -11.46 16.83
N LEU A 298 21.27 -10.48 16.02
CA LEU A 298 19.88 -10.27 15.57
C LEU A 298 18.89 -9.98 16.71
N HIS A 299 19.38 -9.47 17.85
CA HIS A 299 18.52 -9.05 18.95
C HIS A 299 17.59 -7.90 18.54
N GLU A 300 16.30 -8.03 18.81
CA GLU A 300 15.33 -6.97 18.56
C GLU A 300 15.21 -6.03 19.77
N ALA A 301 15.36 -4.73 19.52
CA ALA A 301 15.23 -3.70 20.54
C ALA A 301 14.37 -2.54 20.03
N VAL A 302 13.61 -1.92 20.93
CA VAL A 302 12.96 -0.65 20.67
C VAL A 302 13.90 0.47 21.10
N LEU A 303 14.45 1.17 20.11
CA LEU A 303 15.37 2.28 20.30
C LEU A 303 14.65 3.60 20.03
N ARG A 304 14.82 4.54 20.96
CA ARG A 304 14.49 5.94 20.74
C ARG A 304 15.68 6.60 20.07
N VAL A 305 15.45 7.18 18.90
CA VAL A 305 16.51 7.76 18.08
C VAL A 305 16.11 9.14 17.56
N THR A 306 17.08 10.03 17.40
CA THR A 306 16.88 11.31 16.70
C THR A 306 17.43 11.18 15.28
N LEU A 307 16.61 11.44 14.27
CA LEU A 307 17.04 11.29 12.89
C LEU A 307 18.06 12.39 12.52
N LYS A 308 19.22 12.00 11.99
CA LYS A 308 20.27 12.92 11.52
C LYS A 308 20.22 13.10 10.02
N ALA A 309 20.03 12.01 9.29
CA ALA A 309 19.93 12.02 7.84
C ALA A 309 18.92 10.97 7.39
N ALA A 310 18.06 11.33 6.45
CA ALA A 310 17.12 10.38 5.87
C ALA A 310 17.80 9.36 4.95
N ARG A 311 18.99 9.69 4.42
CA ARG A 311 19.80 8.83 3.55
C ARG A 311 21.28 9.18 3.67
N THR A 312 22.16 8.18 3.56
CA THR A 312 23.59 8.42 3.35
C THR A 312 23.89 8.82 1.90
N ARG A 313 25.05 9.43 1.67
CA ARG A 313 25.49 9.89 0.34
C ARG A 313 25.54 8.79 -0.72
N TYR A 314 25.94 7.59 -0.34
CA TYR A 314 26.17 6.48 -1.28
C TYR A 314 25.15 5.34 -1.17
N LEU A 315 24.37 5.28 -0.09
CA LEU A 315 23.33 4.29 0.13
C LEU A 315 22.03 4.98 0.58
N ALA A 316 20.88 4.48 0.12
CA ALA A 316 19.56 4.89 0.61
C ALA A 316 19.29 4.31 2.01
N THR A 317 20.16 4.63 2.96
CA THR A 317 20.14 4.13 4.35
C THR A 317 20.03 5.31 5.31
N PRO A 318 18.98 5.38 6.14
CA PRO A 318 18.85 6.44 7.14
C PRO A 318 19.94 6.35 8.23
N VAL A 319 20.31 7.52 8.75
CA VAL A 319 21.23 7.68 9.88
C VAL A 319 20.49 8.37 11.02
N ALA A 320 20.51 7.76 12.20
CA ALA A 320 19.92 8.29 13.41
C ALA A 320 20.92 8.25 14.58
N GLU A 321 20.70 9.08 15.59
CA GLU A 321 21.47 9.10 16.83
C GLU A 321 20.66 8.44 17.95
N LEU A 322 21.29 7.53 18.70
CA LEU A 322 20.65 6.88 19.84
C LEU A 322 20.40 7.89 20.97
N VAL A 323 19.14 8.00 21.38
CA VAL A 323 18.73 8.78 22.56
C VAL A 323 18.59 7.85 23.77
N ALA A 324 17.81 6.78 23.63
CA ALA A 324 17.56 5.83 24.71
C ALA A 324 17.17 4.44 24.19
N THR A 325 17.49 3.41 24.98
CA THR A 325 16.91 2.07 24.79
C THR A 325 15.63 2.00 25.60
N ILE A 326 14.48 1.80 24.94
CA ILE A 326 13.16 1.81 25.59
C ILE A 326 12.79 0.42 26.13
N GLY A 327 13.27 -0.65 25.50
CA GLY A 327 13.12 -2.02 25.96
C GLY A 327 13.54 -3.05 24.90
N ALA A 328 13.69 -4.30 25.31
CA ALA A 328 13.79 -5.42 24.37
C ALA A 328 12.43 -5.58 23.67
N ALA A 329 12.42 -5.67 22.35
CA ALA A 329 11.22 -6.14 21.67
C ALA A 329 11.18 -7.65 21.92
N GLU A 330 10.21 -8.13 22.69
CA GLU A 330 10.05 -9.56 22.97
C GLU A 330 9.92 -10.33 21.65
N GLY A 331 11.01 -10.97 21.25
CA GLY A 331 11.06 -11.96 20.19
C GLY A 331 10.60 -13.29 20.76
N GLY A 332 9.46 -13.78 20.27
CA GLY A 332 8.94 -15.11 20.60
C GLY A 332 9.96 -16.20 20.27
N GLN A 333 10.13 -17.12 21.22
CA GLN A 333 10.51 -18.50 20.96
C GLN A 333 9.40 -19.21 20.19
#